data_AF-A0A0D8XFF8-F1
#
_entry.id   AF-A0A0D8XFF8-F1
#
_cell.length_a   1.000
_cell.length_b   1.000
_cell.length_c   1.000
_cell.angle_alpha   90.00
_cell.angle_beta   90.00
_cell.angle_gamma   90.00
#
_symmetry.space_group_name_H-M   'P 1'
#
loop_
_entity.id
_entity.type
_entity.pdbx_description
1 polymer ?
#
loop_
_entity_poly.entity_id
_entity_poly.type
_entity_poly.pdbx_seq_one_letter_code
_entity_poly.pdbx_strand_id
1 'polypeptide(L)' 'MLGRLLVQLLLMILTLAAPVEQLRKKFPSAIIVGVKKAGTRALLEFLRLNPNIRAPGPEVHFFDKNYHKGLDWYSIL' A
#
# COMPACT_ATOMS: atom_id res chain seq x y z
N MET A 1 -32.58 8.23 -28.98
CA MET A 1 -32.49 7.23 -27.89
C MET A 1 -31.45 6.16 -28.17
N LEU A 2 -31.35 5.65 -29.41
CA LEU A 2 -30.40 4.61 -29.82
C LEU A 2 -28.90 4.97 -29.65
N GLY A 3 -28.50 6.20 -29.99
CA GLY A 3 -27.09 6.64 -29.89
C GLY A 3 -26.55 6.70 -28.46
N ARG A 4 -27.41 7.04 -27.47
CA ARG A 4 -27.04 6.98 -26.04
C ARG A 4 -26.78 5.54 -25.61
N LEU A 5 -27.59 4.59 -26.07
CA LEU A 5 -27.46 3.17 -25.74
C LEU A 5 -26.13 2.59 -26.23
N LEU A 6 -25.72 2.95 -27.45
CA LEU A 6 -24.48 2.49 -28.08
C LEU A 6 -23.23 3.03 -27.36
N VAL A 7 -23.27 4.32 -26.98
CA VAL A 7 -22.19 4.96 -26.19
C VAL A 7 -22.08 4.34 -24.80
N GLN A 8 -23.20 4.01 -24.16
CA GLN A 8 -23.23 3.37 -22.85
C GLN A 8 -22.70 1.93 -22.89
N LEU A 9 -23.01 1.19 -23.96
CA LEU A 9 -22.47 -0.16 -24.19
C LEU A 9 -20.95 -0.12 -24.38
N LEU A 10 -20.44 0.84 -25.15
CA LEU A 10 -19.00 1.03 -25.38
C LEU A 10 -18.25 1.39 -24.08
N LEU A 11 -18.80 2.31 -23.28
CA LEU A 11 -18.26 2.68 -21.96
C LEU A 11 -18.21 1.49 -20.98
N MET A 12 -19.22 0.61 -21.03
CA MET A 12 -19.27 -0.58 -20.17
C MET A 12 -18.21 -1.63 -20.55
N ILE A 13 -17.97 -1.82 -21.86
CA ILE A 13 -16.92 -2.72 -22.35
C ILE A 13 -15.54 -2.18 -21.98
N LEU A 14 -15.33 -0.87 -22.12
CA LEU A 14 -14.06 -0.22 -21.79
C LEU A 14 -13.74 -0.29 -20.28
N THR A 15 -14.75 -0.20 -19.43
CA THR A 15 -14.60 -0.30 -17.96
C THR A 15 -14.37 -1.74 -17.48
N LEU A 16 -14.89 -2.75 -18.19
CA LEU A 16 -14.66 -4.17 -17.87
C LEU A 16 -13.23 -4.64 -18.22
N ALA A 17 -12.62 -4.03 -19.25
CA ALA A 17 -11.28 -4.40 -19.73
C ALA A 17 -10.14 -3.75 -18.93
N ALA A 18 -10.42 -2.79 -18.06
CA ALA A 18 -9.40 -2.19 -17.22
C ALA A 18 -8.94 -3.21 -16.16
N PRO A 19 -7.66 -3.61 -16.14
CA PRO A 19 -7.15 -4.45 -15.06
C PRO A 19 -7.26 -3.64 -13.77
N VAL A 20 -8.11 -4.08 -12.86
CA VAL A 20 -8.09 -3.60 -11.47
C VAL A 20 -6.75 -4.01 -10.92
N GLU A 21 -5.81 -3.07 -10.81
CA GLU A 21 -4.53 -3.32 -10.17
C GLU A 21 -4.82 -3.64 -8.70
N GLN A 22 -4.92 -4.94 -8.40
CA GLN A 22 -5.14 -5.40 -7.05
C GLN A 22 -3.88 -5.05 -6.27
N LEU A 23 -3.98 -4.02 -5.42
CA LEU A 23 -2.94 -3.64 -4.48
C LEU A 23 -2.72 -4.81 -3.50
N ARG A 24 -1.85 -5.75 -3.90
CA ARG A 24 -1.46 -6.86 -3.04
C ARG A 24 -0.58 -6.30 -1.94
N LYS A 25 -1.06 -6.43 -0.71
CA LYS A 25 -0.25 -6.16 0.47
C LYS A 25 0.88 -7.19 0.50
N LYS A 26 2.11 -6.70 0.66
CA LYS A 26 3.34 -7.50 0.63
C LYS A 26 4.07 -7.26 1.93
N PHE A 27 4.83 -8.26 2.37
CA PHE A 27 5.78 -8.08 3.45
C PHE A 27 6.80 -6.98 3.07
N PRO A 28 7.26 -6.20 4.06
CA PRO A 28 8.23 -5.15 3.81
C PRO A 28 9.53 -5.78 3.31
N SER A 29 10.04 -5.27 2.19
CA SER A 29 11.33 -5.67 1.64
C SER A 29 12.51 -5.08 2.43
N ALA A 30 12.27 -3.99 3.15
CA ALA A 30 13.27 -3.32 3.98
C ALA A 30 12.63 -2.79 5.27
N ILE A 31 13.38 -2.81 6.36
CA ILE A 31 12.92 -2.38 7.70
C ILE A 31 13.93 -1.42 8.29
N ILE A 32 13.46 -0.26 8.76
CA ILE A 32 14.26 0.67 9.56
C ILE A 32 14.16 0.22 11.02
N VAL A 33 15.20 -0.46 11.51
CA VAL A 33 15.21 -1.06 12.86
C VAL A 33 15.64 -0.11 13.97
N GLY A 34 16.31 1.01 13.66
CA GLY A 34 16.85 1.92 14.67
C GLY A 34 17.92 2.86 14.14
N VAL A 35 18.62 3.61 15.00
CA VAL A 35 18.48 3.66 16.47
C VAL A 35 17.57 4.81 16.94
N LYS A 36 17.03 4.69 18.15
CA LYS A 36 16.18 5.73 18.76
C LYS A 36 16.93 7.07 18.79
N LYS A 37 16.22 8.15 18.45
CA LYS A 37 16.74 9.53 18.35
C LYS A 37 17.74 9.80 17.21
N ALA A 38 18.00 8.85 16.31
CA ALA A 38 18.81 9.09 15.10
C ALA A 38 18.01 9.71 13.94
N GLY A 39 16.73 10.04 14.15
CA GLY A 39 15.89 10.63 13.09
C GLY A 39 15.25 9.61 12.13
N THR A 40 14.98 8.38 12.60
CA THR A 40 14.27 7.34 11.82
C THR A 40 12.96 7.83 11.21
N ARG A 41 12.24 8.72 11.91
CA ARG A 41 11.01 9.36 11.43
C ARG A 41 11.26 10.26 10.22
N ALA A 42 12.30 11.10 10.26
CA ALA A 42 12.64 12.00 9.16
C ALA A 42 13.06 11.21 7.91
N LEU A 43 13.87 10.16 8.09
CA LEU A 43 14.23 9.25 7.01
C LEU A 43 12.99 8.62 6.36
N LEU A 44 12.03 8.16 7.17
CA LEU A 44 10.79 7.58 6.66
C LEU A 44 9.97 8.59 5.83
N GLU A 45 9.86 9.83 6.30
CA GLU A 45 9.15 10.89 5.56
C GLU A 45 9.84 11.24 4.23
N PHE A 46 11.17 11.27 4.20
CA PHE A 46 11.90 11.48 2.94
C PHE A 46 11.72 10.33 1.97
N LEU A 47 11.72 9.08 2.45
CA LEU A 47 11.49 7.91 1.60
C LEU A 47 10.07 7.89 1.03
N ARG A 48 9.08 8.42 1.75
CA ARG A 48 7.69 8.54 1.24
C ARG A 48 7.53 9.48 0.06
N LEU A 49 8.48 10.38 -0.19
CA LEU A 49 8.45 11.23 -1.37
C LEU A 49 8.67 10.44 -2.67
N ASN A 50 9.21 9.22 -2.59
CA ASN A 50 9.45 8.37 -3.76
C ASN A 50 8.16 7.61 -4.15
N PRO A 51 7.67 7.71 -5.40
CA PRO A 51 6.46 7.01 -5.84
C PRO A 51 6.56 5.49 -5.77
N ASN A 52 7.78 4.92 -5.74
CA ASN A 52 8.00 3.49 -5.65
C ASN A 52 8.03 2.94 -4.22
N ILE A 53 8.03 3.82 -3.21
CA ILE A 53 8.14 3.43 -1.80
C ILE A 53 6.79 3.65 -1.13
N ARG A 54 6.26 2.59 -0.52
CA ARG A 54 5.10 2.67 0.38
C ARG A 54 5.55 2.28 1.76
N ALA A 55 5.22 3.13 2.74
CA ALA A 55 5.58 2.92 4.12
C ALA A 55 4.36 3.15 5.02
N PRO A 56 4.17 2.33 6.06
CA PRO A 56 3.10 2.52 7.04
C PRO A 56 3.27 3.86 7.79
N GLY A 57 2.14 4.45 8.20
CA GLY A 57 2.07 5.74 8.90
C GLY A 57 2.80 5.75 10.24
N PRO A 58 2.30 5.00 11.24
CA PRO A 58 2.94 4.85 12.56
C PRO A 58 4.02 3.76 12.56
N GLU A 59 4.90 3.79 13.56
CA GLU A 59 5.79 2.67 13.87
C GLU A 59 4.92 1.46 14.26
N VAL A 60 5.01 0.38 13.48
CA VAL A 60 4.14 -0.79 13.62
C VAL A 60 4.38 -1.54 14.93
N HIS A 61 5.60 -1.47 15.47
CA HIS A 61 5.95 -2.17 16.71
C HIS A 61 5.62 -3.67 16.64
N PHE A 62 5.85 -4.29 15.47
CA PHE A 62 5.57 -5.72 15.28
C PHE A 62 6.51 -6.59 16.12
N PHE A 63 7.81 -6.39 15.97
CA PHE A 63 8.82 -7.21 16.62
C PHE A 63 9.04 -6.91 18.11
N ASP A 64 8.46 -5.83 18.68
CA ASP A 64 8.55 -5.55 20.13
C ASP A 64 7.24 -5.86 20.88
N LYS A 65 6.09 -5.35 20.44
CA LYS A 65 4.83 -5.37 21.18
C LYS A 65 3.78 -6.27 20.55
N ASN A 66 3.73 -6.33 19.22
CA ASN A 66 2.65 -6.97 18.48
C ASN A 66 3.00 -8.34 17.91
N TYR A 67 4.11 -8.96 18.36
CA TYR A 67 4.57 -10.25 17.82
C TYR A 67 3.53 -11.37 18.00
N HIS A 68 2.78 -11.32 19.10
CA HIS A 68 1.71 -12.27 19.42
C HIS A 68 0.54 -12.27 18.41
N LYS A 69 0.39 -11.24 17.58
CA LYS A 69 -0.69 -11.15 16.58
C LYS A 69 -0.41 -11.97 15.33
N GLY A 70 0.78 -12.54 15.20
CA GLY A 70 1.18 -13.39 14.08
C GLY A 70 1.54 -12.62 12.81
N LEU A 71 2.13 -13.35 11.86
CA LEU A 71 2.59 -12.80 10.58
C LEU A 71 1.43 -12.37 9.67
N ASP A 72 0.26 -13.00 9.81
CA ASP A 72 -0.93 -12.62 9.06
C ASP A 72 -1.32 -11.18 9.37
N TRP A 73 -1.30 -10.79 10.65
CA TRP A 73 -1.52 -9.40 11.06
C TRP A 73 -0.46 -8.44 10.48
N TYR A 74 0.81 -8.86 10.44
CA TYR A 74 1.89 -8.05 9.87
C TYR A 74 1.76 -7.86 8.35
N SER A 75 1.23 -8.85 7.64
CA SER A 75 1.05 -8.81 6.19
C SER A 75 -0.03 -7.83 5.72
N ILE A 76 -0.91 -7.38 6.64
CA ILE A 76 -2.06 -6.51 6.36
C ILE A 76 -1.68 -5.01 6.38
N LEU A 77 -0.47 -4.68 6.82
CA LEU A 77 0.06 -3.31 6.96
C LEU A 77 0.73 -2.81 5.68
#